data_AF-A0A8B9PP58-F1
#
_entry.id   AF-A0A8B9PP58-F1
#
_cell.length_a   1.000
_cell.length_b   1.000
_cell.length_c   1.000
_cell.angle_alpha   90.00
_cell.angle_beta   90.00
_cell.angle_gamma   90.00
#
_symmetry.space_group_name_H-M   'P 1'
#
loop_
_entity.id
_entity.type
_entity.pdbx_description
1 polymer ?
#
loop_
_entity_poly.entity_id
_entity_poly.type
_entity_poly.pdbx_seq_one_letter_code
_entity_poly.pdbx_strand_id
1 'polypeptide(L)'
;MVRKILNLRVFEDESGKHWSKSVMDKQYEVLCVSQFTLQCILKGNKPDYHMAMPTEQAECFYNNFLEQLRKAYKPELIKDGKFGAYMQVHIQNDGPVTIELESPAATVDPKQSGMVSFLAGCKLSEEPPFLCKVWF
;
A
#
# COMPACT_ATOMS: atom_id res chain seq x y z
N MET A 1 4.82 -4.32 0.51
CA MET A 1 4.26 -3.17 -0.24
C MET A 1 5.27 -2.03 -0.41
N VAL A 2 5.87 -1.50 0.67
CA VAL A 2 6.85 -0.39 0.67
C VAL A 2 7.90 -0.46 -0.46
N ARG A 3 8.62 -1.58 -0.57
CA ARG A 3 9.62 -1.78 -1.63
C ARG A 3 9.04 -1.63 -3.05
N LYS A 4 7.81 -2.13 -3.30
CA LYS A 4 7.17 -2.03 -4.61
C LYS A 4 6.88 -0.56 -4.95
N ILE A 5 6.29 0.19 -4.02
CA ILE A 5 5.98 1.62 -4.20
C ILE A 5 7.23 2.43 -4.52
N LEU A 6 8.26 2.32 -3.68
CA LEU A 6 9.44 3.17 -3.78
C LEU A 6 10.29 2.89 -5.02
N ASN A 7 10.30 1.64 -5.51
CA ASN A 7 11.08 1.24 -6.68
C ASN A 7 10.26 1.16 -7.97
N LEU A 8 8.96 1.50 -7.93
CA LEU A 8 8.11 1.44 -9.11
C LEU A 8 8.59 2.46 -10.13
N ARG A 9 8.96 1.99 -11.33
CA ARG A 9 9.50 2.86 -12.39
C ARG A 9 8.35 3.42 -13.22
N VAL A 10 7.82 4.56 -12.79
CA VAL A 10 6.70 5.25 -13.46
C VAL A 10 7.12 6.55 -14.14
N PHE A 11 8.33 7.03 -13.90
CA PHE A 11 8.82 8.31 -14.42
C PHE A 11 9.78 8.14 -15.59
N GLU A 12 9.90 9.21 -16.37
CA GLU A 12 10.89 9.35 -17.42
C GLU A 12 12.28 9.70 -16.87
N ASP A 13 13.30 9.25 -17.60
CA ASP A 13 14.67 9.68 -17.42
C ASP A 13 14.96 10.98 -18.17
N GLU A 14 16.20 11.45 -18.06
CA GLU A 14 16.65 12.70 -18.66
C GLU A 14 16.62 12.68 -20.20
N SER A 15 16.50 11.50 -20.82
CA SER A 15 16.38 11.31 -22.27
C SER A 15 14.92 11.20 -22.74
N GLY A 16 13.96 11.29 -21.83
CA GLY A 16 12.53 11.10 -22.12
C GLY A 16 12.10 9.63 -22.23
N LYS A 17 12.93 8.68 -21.77
CA LYS A 17 12.56 7.27 -21.81
C LYS A 17 11.54 6.96 -20.72
N HIS A 18 10.33 6.58 -21.10
CA HIS A 18 9.28 6.16 -20.16
C HIS A 18 9.65 4.92 -19.33
N TRP A 19 9.00 4.78 -18.16
CA TRP A 19 9.09 3.61 -17.26
C TRP A 19 10.52 3.31 -16.78
N SER A 20 11.33 4.35 -16.56
CA SER A 20 12.77 4.23 -16.35
C SER A 20 13.24 4.70 -14.98
N LYS A 21 12.50 5.61 -14.33
CA LYS A 21 12.87 6.16 -13.03
C LYS A 21 11.76 5.92 -12.02
N SER A 22 12.16 5.64 -10.79
CA SER A 22 11.28 5.53 -9.64
C SER A 22 11.12 6.87 -8.92
N VAL A 23 10.20 6.94 -7.95
CA VAL A 23 10.05 8.13 -7.09
C VAL A 23 11.35 8.47 -6.38
N MET A 24 12.10 7.45 -5.95
CA MET A 24 13.39 7.64 -5.30
C MET A 24 14.44 8.21 -6.24
N ASP A 25 14.48 7.74 -7.49
CA ASP A 25 15.44 8.22 -8.49
C ASP A 25 15.23 9.70 -8.83
N LYS A 26 13.97 10.15 -8.86
CA LYS A 26 13.59 11.54 -9.14
C LYS A 26 13.61 12.43 -7.90
N GLN A 27 13.78 11.85 -6.71
CA GLN A 27 13.65 12.53 -5.42
C GLN A 27 12.29 13.23 -5.25
N TYR A 28 11.22 12.60 -5.77
CA TYR A 28 9.86 13.13 -5.67
C TYR A 28 9.20 12.76 -4.34
N GLU A 29 8.08 13.41 -4.07
CA GLU A 29 7.29 13.21 -2.86
C GLU A 29 6.34 12.00 -3.02
N VAL A 30 5.84 11.49 -1.89
CA VAL A 30 4.86 10.41 -1.86
C VAL A 30 3.74 10.83 -0.93
N LEU A 31 2.52 10.97 -1.44
CA LEU A 31 1.32 11.19 -0.63
C LEU A 31 0.61 9.85 -0.43
N CYS A 32 0.54 9.42 0.83
CA CYS A 32 -0.22 8.24 1.25
C CYS A 32 -1.57 8.65 1.82
N VAL A 33 -2.63 7.97 1.39
CA VAL A 33 -3.98 8.14 1.94
C VAL A 33 -4.60 6.76 2.19
N SER A 34 -5.00 6.51 3.45
CA SER A 34 -5.72 5.29 3.83
C SER A 34 -7.06 5.18 3.07
N GLN A 35 -7.29 4.06 2.35
CA GLN A 35 -8.47 3.90 1.50
C GLN A 35 -9.09 2.49 1.63
N PHE A 36 -9.86 2.26 2.69
CA PHE A 36 -10.51 0.96 2.94
C PHE A 36 -11.48 0.55 1.82
N THR A 37 -12.04 1.53 1.09
CA THR A 37 -13.01 1.24 0.02
C THR A 37 -12.39 0.49 -1.17
N LEU A 38 -11.07 0.36 -1.24
CA LEU A 38 -10.43 -0.51 -2.21
C LEU A 38 -10.68 -2.00 -1.91
N GLN A 39 -10.94 -2.37 -0.66
CA GLN A 39 -11.39 -3.71 -0.25
C GLN A 39 -12.92 -3.84 -0.38
N CYS A 40 -13.45 -3.46 -1.55
CA CYS A 40 -14.87 -3.51 -1.84
C CYS A 40 -15.24 -4.81 -2.56
N ILE A 41 -16.28 -5.48 -2.06
CA ILE A 41 -17.00 -6.52 -2.79
C ILE A 41 -18.39 -5.96 -3.13
N LEU A 42 -18.85 -6.20 -4.36
CA LEU A 42 -20.19 -5.77 -4.77
C LEU A 42 -21.20 -6.90 -4.55
N LYS A 43 -22.21 -6.63 -3.73
CA LYS A 43 -23.42 -7.47 -3.60
C LYS A 43 -24.55 -6.82 -4.40
N GLY A 44 -24.64 -7.19 -5.67
CA GLY A 44 -25.42 -6.41 -6.66
C GLY A 44 -24.78 -5.04 -6.84
N ASN A 45 -25.53 -3.97 -6.59
CA ASN A 45 -25.02 -2.59 -6.66
C ASN A 45 -24.59 -2.02 -5.30
N LYS A 46 -24.71 -2.80 -4.21
CA LYS A 46 -24.34 -2.35 -2.87
C LYS A 46 -22.88 -2.72 -2.60
N PRO A 47 -22.02 -1.75 -2.26
CA PRO A 47 -20.67 -2.05 -1.81
C PRO A 47 -20.69 -2.67 -0.41
N ASP A 48 -19.86 -3.68 -0.23
CA ASP A 48 -19.64 -4.40 1.01
C ASP A 48 -18.14 -4.42 1.31
N TYR A 49 -17.76 -4.06 2.54
CA TYR A 49 -16.38 -3.88 2.96
C TYR A 49 -15.98 -4.86 4.08
N HIS A 50 -16.68 -5.99 4.24
CA HIS A 50 -16.40 -6.97 5.30
C HIS A 50 -14.98 -7.57 5.24
N MET A 51 -14.31 -7.49 4.09
CA MET A 51 -12.91 -7.94 3.92
C MET A 51 -11.88 -6.87 4.34
N ALA A 52 -12.31 -5.63 4.57
CA ALA A 52 -11.42 -4.58 5.04
C ALA A 52 -11.03 -4.82 6.51
N MET A 53 -9.78 -4.47 6.85
CA MET A 53 -9.31 -4.51 8.23
C MET A 53 -10.17 -3.61 9.14
N PRO A 54 -10.52 -4.04 10.37
CA PRO A 54 -11.20 -3.20 11.35
C PRO A 54 -10.43 -1.91 11.64
N THR A 55 -11.14 -0.81 11.93
CA THR A 55 -10.56 0.54 12.02
C THR A 55 -9.41 0.65 13.01
N GLU A 56 -9.53 0.07 14.21
CA GLU A 56 -8.50 0.16 15.26
C GLU A 56 -7.21 -0.56 14.85
N GLN A 57 -7.33 -1.71 14.19
CA GLN A 57 -6.17 -2.46 13.69
C GLN A 57 -5.58 -1.75 12.46
N ALA A 58 -6.44 -1.23 11.59
CA ALA A 58 -6.05 -0.53 10.37
C ALA A 58 -5.27 0.76 10.65
N GLU A 59 -5.60 1.50 11.69
CA GLU A 59 -4.85 2.71 12.07
C GLU A 59 -3.43 2.37 12.51
N CYS A 60 -3.28 1.37 13.39
CA CYS A 60 -1.97 0.89 13.83
C CYS A 60 -1.13 0.38 12.65
N PHE A 61 -1.75 -0.43 11.80
CA PHE A 61 -1.10 -0.95 10.59
C PHE A 61 -0.67 0.18 9.65
N TYR A 62 -1.56 1.15 9.39
CA TYR A 62 -1.28 2.28 8.51
C TYR A 62 -0.12 3.15 9.02
N ASN A 63 -0.12 3.45 10.32
CA ASN A 63 0.96 4.21 10.95
C ASN A 63 2.31 3.48 10.85
N ASN A 64 2.33 2.15 11.06
CA ASN A 64 3.53 1.35 10.86
C ASN A 64 3.97 1.31 9.39
N PHE A 65 3.02 1.24 8.45
CA PHE A 65 3.31 1.30 7.02
C PHE A 65 3.96 2.62 6.61
N LEU A 66 3.44 3.76 7.09
CA LEU A 66 4.05 5.07 6.87
C LEU A 66 5.45 5.17 7.47
N GLU A 67 5.63 4.64 8.69
CA GLU A 67 6.94 4.64 9.33
C GLU A 67 7.97 3.82 8.55
N GLN A 68 7.57 2.68 8.00
CA GLN A 68 8.43 1.89 7.11
C GLN A 68 8.77 2.63 5.82
N LEU A 69 7.85 3.38 5.23
CA LEU A 69 8.13 4.25 4.08
C LEU A 69 9.15 5.33 4.41
N ARG A 70 8.95 6.03 5.54
CA ARG A 70 9.87 7.09 6.00
C ARG A 70 11.28 6.56 6.24
N LYS A 71 11.39 5.38 6.86
CA LYS A 71 12.68 4.69 7.09
C LYS A 71 13.36 4.24 5.80
N ALA A 72 12.58 3.80 4.81
CA ALA A 72 13.12 3.27 3.56
C ALA A 72 13.44 4.35 2.50
N TYR A 73 13.01 5.60 2.70
CA TYR A 73 13.22 6.69 1.76
C TYR A 73 13.74 7.97 2.45
N LYS A 74 12.93 9.03 2.49
CA LYS A 74 13.24 10.30 3.14
C LYS A 74 12.00 10.76 3.91
N PRO A 75 12.07 10.90 5.25
CA PRO A 75 10.89 11.21 6.06
C PRO A 75 10.14 12.47 5.61
N GLU A 76 10.87 13.48 5.15
CA GLU A 76 10.32 14.76 4.70
C GLU A 76 9.56 14.68 3.36
N LEU A 77 9.81 13.65 2.55
CA LEU A 77 9.14 13.43 1.27
C LEU A 77 7.91 12.52 1.38
N ILE A 78 7.69 11.88 2.53
CA ILE A 78 6.50 11.06 2.78
C ILE A 78 5.42 11.92 3.45
N LYS A 79 4.37 12.25 2.70
CA LYS A 79 3.19 12.94 3.18
C LYS A 79 2.09 11.96 3.54
N ASP A 80 1.29 12.36 4.51
CA ASP A 80 0.13 11.61 5.01
C ASP A 80 -1.13 12.46 4.86
N GLY A 81 -2.26 11.79 4.62
CA GLY A 81 -3.57 12.35 4.91
C GLY A 81 -3.87 12.33 6.41
N LYS A 82 -5.15 12.24 6.74
CA LYS A 82 -5.63 12.06 8.11
C LYS A 82 -6.50 10.80 8.17
N PHE A 83 -6.00 9.76 8.84
CA PHE A 83 -6.71 8.50 8.99
C PHE A 83 -8.11 8.71 9.59
N GLY A 84 -9.11 8.03 9.05
CA GLY A 84 -10.50 8.09 9.52
C GLY A 84 -11.22 9.43 9.30
N ALA A 85 -10.55 10.46 8.77
CA ALA A 85 -11.17 11.76 8.51
C ALA A 85 -11.83 11.80 7.13
N TYR A 86 -12.90 12.60 7.03
CA TYR A 86 -13.42 13.02 5.74
C TYR A 86 -12.43 13.98 5.08
N MET A 87 -12.01 13.67 3.85
CA MET A 87 -10.95 14.39 3.14
C MET A 87 -11.35 14.73 1.70
N GLN A 88 -10.89 15.89 1.24
CA GLN A 88 -10.92 16.29 -0.16
C GLN A 88 -9.49 16.23 -0.71
N VAL A 89 -9.15 15.13 -1.39
CA VAL A 89 -7.81 14.90 -1.92
C VAL A 89 -7.76 15.41 -3.36
N HIS A 90 -7.00 16.46 -3.60
CA HIS A 90 -6.81 17.05 -4.92
C HIS A 90 -5.62 16.38 -5.59
N ILE A 91 -5.83 15.78 -6.76
CA ILE A 91 -4.81 15.05 -7.51
C ILE A 91 -4.76 15.59 -8.94
N GLN A 92 -3.59 16.07 -9.33
CA GLN A 92 -3.29 16.42 -10.71
C GLN A 92 -2.44 15.29 -11.31
N ASN A 93 -3.08 14.38 -12.03
CA ASN A 93 -2.38 13.27 -12.69
C ASN A 93 -1.60 13.77 -13.91
N ASP A 94 -0.27 13.75 -13.82
CA ASP A 94 0.62 13.95 -14.97
C ASP A 94 0.73 12.65 -15.77
N GLY A 95 0.31 12.65 -17.03
CA GLY A 95 0.12 11.43 -17.84
C GLY A 95 -1.23 11.38 -18.55
N PRO A 96 -2.25 10.62 -18.06
CA PRO A 96 -2.38 9.97 -16.74
C PRO A 96 -1.80 8.54 -16.65
N VAL A 97 -1.09 8.26 -15.55
CA VAL A 97 -0.59 6.93 -15.18
C VAL A 97 -1.28 6.48 -13.89
N THR A 98 -1.86 5.27 -13.89
CA THR A 98 -2.46 4.67 -12.68
C THR A 98 -2.05 3.21 -12.60
N ILE A 99 -1.50 2.81 -11.47
CA ILE A 99 -0.97 1.47 -11.26
C ILE A 99 -1.63 0.86 -10.03
N GLU A 100 -2.27 -0.29 -10.22
CA GLU A 100 -2.80 -1.10 -9.13
C GLU A 100 -1.69 -2.01 -8.60
N LEU A 101 -1.41 -1.91 -7.29
CA LEU A 101 -0.42 -2.74 -6.62
C LEU A 101 -1.08 -3.60 -5.56
N GLU A 102 -0.91 -4.90 -5.69
CA GLU A 102 -1.33 -5.88 -4.69
C GLU A 102 -0.10 -6.57 -4.08
N SER A 103 -0.16 -6.84 -2.77
CA SER A 103 0.73 -7.81 -2.13
C SER A 103 -0.13 -8.98 -1.66
N PRO A 104 0.07 -10.20 -2.20
CA PRO A 104 -0.67 -11.36 -1.72
C PRO A 104 -0.42 -11.59 -0.23
N ALA A 105 -1.46 -11.99 0.51
CA ALA A 105 -1.24 -12.86 1.67
C ALA A 105 -0.56 -14.13 1.13
N ALA A 106 0.48 -14.62 1.81
CA ALA A 106 1.16 -15.85 1.39
C ALA A 106 0.12 -16.94 1.11
N THR A 107 0.09 -17.46 -0.10
CA THR A 107 -0.78 -18.58 -0.46
C THR A 107 -0.38 -19.77 0.42
N VAL A 108 -1.24 -20.16 1.36
CA VAL A 108 -1.10 -21.43 2.08
C VAL A 108 -1.40 -22.53 1.07
N ASP A 109 -0.35 -23.15 0.55
CA ASP A 109 -0.48 -24.33 -0.30
C ASP A 109 -0.91 -25.52 0.59
N PRO A 110 -2.10 -26.14 0.40
CA PRO A 110 -2.62 -27.19 1.29
C PRO A 110 -1.78 -28.47 1.33
N LYS A 111 -0.74 -28.59 0.49
CA LYS A 111 0.06 -29.81 0.31
C LYS A 111 1.45 -29.80 0.95
N GLN A 112 1.84 -28.76 1.69
CA GLN A 112 3.09 -28.75 2.47
C GLN A 112 2.85 -28.70 3.98
N SER A 113 2.01 -29.60 4.49
CA SER A 113 2.03 -29.95 5.92
C SER A 113 3.19 -30.93 6.19
N GLY A 114 4.42 -30.42 6.14
CA GLY A 114 5.64 -31.16 6.39
C GLY A 114 6.54 -30.41 7.37
N MET A 115 6.20 -30.49 8.65
CA MET A 115 7.08 -30.36 9.80
C MET A 115 8.14 -29.24 9.77
N VAL A 116 7.76 -28.04 10.23
CA VAL A 116 8.73 -27.10 10.83
C VAL A 116 8.13 -26.55 12.13
N SER A 117 8.47 -27.21 13.24
CA SER A 117 8.30 -26.64 14.58
C SER A 117 9.30 -25.50 14.75
N PHE A 118 8.79 -24.27 14.86
CA PHE A 118 9.47 -23.22 15.61
C PHE A 118 8.49 -22.65 16.63
N LEU A 119 8.80 -22.92 17.90
CA LEU A 119 8.17 -22.34 19.07
C LEU A 119 8.66 -20.90 19.25
N ALA A 120 7.77 -19.93 19.07
CA ALA A 120 7.68 -18.70 19.88
C ALA A 120 6.40 -17.96 19.47
N GLY A 121 5.53 -17.73 20.45
CA GLY A 121 4.16 -17.25 20.23
C GLY A 121 4.09 -15.90 19.53
N CYS A 122 3.62 -15.93 18.29
CA CYS A 122 2.77 -14.92 17.70
C CYS A 122 2.00 -15.65 16.60
N LYS A 123 0.69 -15.83 16.77
CA LYS A 123 -0.16 -16.30 15.67
C LYS A 123 0.09 -15.33 14.51
N LEU A 124 0.56 -15.83 13.38
CA LEU A 124 0.36 -15.18 12.09
C LEU A 124 -1.15 -15.17 11.89
N SER A 125 -1.81 -14.14 12.42
CA SER A 125 -3.17 -13.81 12.04
C SER A 125 -3.14 -13.54 10.54
N GLU A 126 -4.07 -14.13 9.82
CA GLU A 126 -4.39 -13.77 8.44
C GLU A 126 -4.74 -12.28 8.43
N GLU A 127 -3.74 -11.42 8.26
CA GLU A 127 -3.96 -9.98 8.22
C GLU A 127 -4.63 -9.66 6.88
N PRO A 128 -5.86 -9.10 6.89
CA PRO A 128 -6.54 -8.74 5.67
C PRO A 128 -5.68 -7.73 4.88
N PRO A 129 -5.68 -7.81 3.54
CA PRO A 129 -4.86 -6.95 2.71
C PRO A 129 -5.18 -5.47 2.96
N PHE A 130 -4.22 -4.75 3.55
CA PHE A 130 -4.29 -3.31 3.70
C PHE A 130 -4.04 -2.63 2.35
N LEU A 131 -4.97 -1.76 1.93
CA LEU A 131 -4.84 -0.98 0.70
C LEU A 131 -4.76 0.52 1.03
N CYS A 132 -3.60 1.09 0.75
CA CYS A 132 -3.32 2.52 0.74
C CYS A 132 -3.32 3.01 -0.71
N LYS A 133 -3.96 4.15 -0.98
CA LYS A 133 -3.71 4.85 -2.24
C LYS A 133 -2.45 5.69 -2.09
N VAL A 134 -1.54 5.49 -3.03
CA VAL A 134 -0.27 6.19 -3.08
C VAL A 134 -0.23 7.03 -4.34
N TRP A 135 0.06 8.31 -4.15
CA TRP A 135 0.27 9.29 -5.20
C TRP A 135 1.72 9.76 -5.14
N PHE A 136 2.30 10.02 -6.30
CA PHE A 136 3.66 10.52 -6.46
C PHE A 136 3.68 11.92 -7.06
#